data_AF-A0A7X7DSX4-F1
#
_entry.id   AF-A0A7X7DSX4-F1
#
_cell.length_a   1.000
_cell.length_b   1.000
_cell.length_c   1.000
_cell.angle_alpha   90.00
_cell.angle_beta   90.00
_cell.angle_gamma   90.00
#
_symmetry.space_group_name_H-M   'P 1'
#
loop_
_entity.id
_entity.type
_entity.pdbx_description
1 polymer ?
#
loop_
_entity_poly.entity_id
_entity_poly.type
_entity_poly.pdbx_seq_one_letter_code
_entity_poly.pdbx_strand_id
1 'polypeptide(L)'
;MTLQHVGKSVPRVDAVRKATGEAVFVADIVLPRMLHAKVLRAGVPHAKILSIDTSKAEAMPGVKKVVTGQGCGMFFGTCLWDQPPLAVDKVRHAGEPVAVVLAETGNQAAAALKEIAVEYKKLPFVL
;
A
#
# COMPACT_ATOMS: atom_id res chain seq x y z
N MET A 1 6.70 43.91 -27.36
CA MET A 1 7.32 43.85 -26.02
C MET A 1 8.03 42.51 -25.89
N THR A 2 9.32 42.51 -25.56
CA THR A 2 10.07 41.26 -25.34
C THR A 2 9.99 40.92 -23.86
N LEU A 3 9.40 39.76 -23.53
CA LEU A 3 9.26 39.30 -22.14
C LEU A 3 10.59 38.71 -21.65
N GLN A 4 10.92 38.96 -20.38
CA GLN A 4 12.20 38.56 -19.77
C GLN A 4 12.35 37.03 -19.62
N HIS A 5 11.26 36.33 -19.31
CA HIS A 5 11.27 34.90 -19.00
C HIS A 5 10.34 34.05 -19.90
N VAL A 6 9.25 34.62 -20.39
CA VAL A 6 8.28 33.90 -21.22
C VAL A 6 8.85 33.64 -22.61
N GLY A 7 8.76 32.39 -23.08
CA GLY A 7 9.29 31.96 -24.38
C GLY A 7 10.80 31.72 -24.41
N LYS A 8 11.48 31.72 -23.25
CA LYS A 8 12.91 31.41 -23.14
C LYS A 8 13.11 29.96 -22.69
N SER A 9 14.15 29.30 -23.19
CA SER A 9 14.60 28.01 -22.67
C SER A 9 15.37 28.26 -21.38
N VAL A 10 14.73 28.02 -20.24
CA VAL A 10 15.32 28.19 -18.91
C VAL A 10 15.43 26.84 -18.21
N PRO A 11 16.52 26.56 -17.47
CA PRO A 11 16.61 25.36 -16.64
C PRO A 11 15.47 25.31 -15.62
N ARG A 12 14.91 24.13 -15.38
CA ARG A 12 13.89 23.96 -14.34
C ARG A 12 14.47 24.25 -12.97
N VAL A 13 13.67 24.87 -12.10
CA VAL A 13 14.06 25.24 -10.73
C VAL A 13 14.52 24.05 -9.88
N ASP A 14 14.06 22.84 -10.19
CA ASP A 14 14.37 21.59 -9.49
C ASP A 14 15.44 20.72 -10.19
N ALA A 15 15.96 21.16 -11.35
CA ALA A 15 16.80 20.33 -12.21
C ALA A 15 18.12 19.92 -11.53
N VAL A 16 18.82 20.87 -10.92
CA VAL A 16 20.14 20.61 -10.33
C VAL A 16 20.05 19.57 -9.23
N ARG A 17 19.10 19.72 -8.30
CA ARG A 17 18.93 18.77 -7.18
C ARG A 17 18.58 17.36 -7.65
N LYS A 18 17.79 17.24 -8.72
CA LYS A 18 17.45 15.93 -9.30
C LYS A 18 18.62 15.30 -10.03
N ALA A 19 19.39 16.09 -10.79
CA ALA A 19 20.55 15.60 -11.54
C ALA A 19 21.72 15.19 -10.63
N THR A 20 21.81 15.76 -9.43
CA THR A 20 22.88 15.51 -8.46
C THR A 20 22.53 14.44 -7.42
N GLY A 21 21.27 14.03 -7.31
CA GLY A 21 20.79 13.13 -6.26
C GLY A 21 20.50 13.82 -4.92
N GLU A 22 20.55 15.15 -4.85
CA GLU A 22 20.20 15.94 -3.65
C GLU A 22 18.68 16.14 -3.45
N ALA A 23 17.88 15.75 -4.44
CA ALA A 23 16.43 15.73 -4.31
C ALA A 23 16.02 14.56 -3.39
N VAL A 24 15.39 14.89 -2.26
CA VAL A 24 14.86 13.91 -1.32
C VAL A 24 13.44 13.51 -1.74
N PHE A 25 13.25 12.22 -1.99
CA PHE A 25 11.94 11.61 -2.25
C PHE A 25 11.47 10.83 -1.01
N VAL A 26 10.21 10.38 -1.02
CA VAL A 26 9.58 9.70 0.12
C VAL A 26 10.39 8.47 0.58
N ALA A 27 11.02 7.75 -0.33
CA ALA A 27 11.81 6.56 -0.03
C ALA A 27 13.17 6.87 0.63
N ASP A 28 13.65 8.12 0.55
CA ASP A 28 14.92 8.55 1.15
C ASP A 28 14.74 8.99 2.61
N ILE A 29 13.50 9.17 3.05
CA ILE A 29 13.15 9.63 4.39
C ILE A 29 13.31 8.49 5.39
N VAL A 30 14.11 8.72 6.44
CA VAL A 30 14.27 7.80 7.57
C VAL A 30 13.96 8.55 8.87
N LEU A 31 13.02 8.03 9.65
CA LEU A 31 12.60 8.63 10.93
C LEU A 31 12.97 7.72 12.11
N PRO A 32 13.25 8.29 13.30
CA PRO A 32 13.43 7.49 14.51
C PRO A 32 12.20 6.60 14.78
N ARG A 33 12.44 5.30 14.99
CA ARG A 33 11.40 4.28 15.23
C ARG A 33 10.43 4.07 14.05
N MET A 34 10.86 4.39 12.82
CA MET A 34 10.08 4.12 11.61
C MET A 34 9.76 2.63 11.46
N LEU A 35 8.49 2.32 11.19
CA LEU A 35 8.05 0.99 10.80
C LEU A 35 7.93 0.89 9.28
N HIS A 36 8.06 -0.32 8.77
CA HIS A 36 7.90 -0.67 7.38
C HIS A 36 6.57 -1.39 7.19
N ALA A 37 5.76 -0.89 6.26
CA ALA A 37 4.47 -1.48 5.91
C ALA A 37 4.59 -2.38 4.66
N LYS A 38 3.95 -3.55 4.69
CA LYS A 38 3.75 -4.40 3.51
C LYS A 38 2.28 -4.79 3.40
N VAL A 39 1.73 -4.65 2.20
CA VAL A 39 0.31 -4.89 1.91
C VAL A 39 0.15 -6.24 1.26
N LEU A 40 -0.68 -7.10 1.86
CA LEU A 40 -1.13 -8.35 1.28
C LEU A 40 -2.23 -7.99 0.29
N ARG A 41 -2.03 -8.36 -0.96
CA ARG A 41 -2.96 -8.08 -2.06
C ARG A 41 -3.60 -9.35 -2.55
N ALA A 42 -4.87 -9.27 -2.92
CA ALA A 42 -5.60 -10.40 -3.45
C ALA A 42 -5.01 -10.87 -4.79
N GLY A 43 -4.76 -12.17 -4.93
CA GLY A 43 -4.35 -12.80 -6.19
C GLY A 43 -5.52 -13.22 -7.09
N VAL A 44 -6.75 -12.88 -6.73
CA VAL A 44 -7.98 -13.32 -7.40
C VAL A 44 -8.82 -12.11 -7.85
N PRO A 45 -9.53 -12.20 -8.98
CA PRO A 45 -10.28 -11.06 -9.53
C PRO A 45 -11.59 -10.79 -8.76
N HIS A 46 -12.31 -11.81 -8.30
CA HIS A 46 -13.54 -11.62 -7.53
C HIS A 46 -13.75 -12.82 -6.61
N ALA A 47 -13.83 -12.59 -5.30
CA ALA A 47 -14.04 -13.66 -4.32
C ALA A 47 -14.60 -13.12 -3.00
N LYS A 48 -15.42 -13.91 -2.31
CA LYS A 48 -15.72 -13.66 -0.89
C LYS A 48 -14.51 -14.03 -0.04
N ILE A 49 -14.23 -13.23 0.97
CA ILE A 49 -13.27 -13.55 2.03
C ILE A 49 -14.03 -14.38 3.07
N LEU A 50 -13.65 -15.64 3.24
CA LEU A 50 -14.26 -16.51 4.25
C LEU A 50 -13.59 -16.31 5.61
N SER A 51 -12.26 -16.20 5.61
CA SER A 51 -11.46 -16.01 6.81
C SER A 51 -10.12 -15.36 6.48
N ILE A 52 -9.55 -14.64 7.45
CA ILE A 52 -8.18 -14.12 7.44
C ILE A 52 -7.55 -14.51 8.76
N ASP A 53 -6.52 -15.35 8.74
CA ASP A 53 -5.73 -15.72 9.91
C ASP A 53 -4.40 -14.97 9.89
N THR A 54 -4.21 -14.09 10.89
CA THR A 54 -3.01 -13.28 11.09
C THR A 54 -2.12 -13.78 12.23
N SER A 55 -2.53 -14.84 12.93
CA SER A 55 -1.91 -15.25 14.21
C SER A 55 -0.41 -15.52 14.08
N LYS A 56 0.00 -16.27 13.03
CA LYS A 56 1.41 -16.57 12.76
C LYS A 56 2.22 -15.31 12.46
N ALA A 57 1.68 -14.43 11.61
CA ALA A 57 2.33 -13.18 11.25
C ALA A 57 2.51 -12.25 12.46
N GLU A 58 1.49 -12.15 13.32
CA GLU A 58 1.54 -11.33 14.55
C GLU A 58 2.54 -11.86 15.59
N ALA A 59 2.79 -13.18 15.60
CA ALA A 59 3.77 -13.80 16.50
C ALA A 59 5.24 -13.65 16.01
N MET A 60 5.48 -13.16 14.80
CA MET A 60 6.84 -13.09 14.25
C MET A 60 7.69 -11.96 14.86
N PRO A 61 9.01 -12.17 15.05
CA PRO A 61 9.90 -11.15 15.59
C PRO A 61 9.89 -9.85 14.78
N GLY A 62 9.78 -8.73 15.50
CA GLY A 62 9.80 -7.38 14.92
C GLY A 62 8.48 -6.93 14.27
N VAL A 63 7.46 -7.81 14.19
CA VAL A 63 6.10 -7.39 13.80
C VAL A 63 5.47 -6.64 14.96
N LYS A 64 4.94 -5.44 14.67
CA LYS A 64 4.25 -4.61 15.66
C LYS A 64 2.74 -4.73 15.56
N LYS A 65 2.22 -4.88 14.34
CA LYS A 65 0.79 -5.02 14.11
C LYS A 65 0.50 -5.62 12.74
N VAL A 66 -0.55 -6.42 12.66
CA VAL A 66 -1.24 -6.75 11.41
C VAL A 66 -2.62 -6.08 11.44
N VAL A 67 -3.01 -5.47 10.32
CA VAL A 67 -4.29 -4.75 10.16
C VAL A 67 -5.06 -5.38 9.01
N THR A 68 -6.34 -5.67 9.23
CA THR A 68 -7.30 -6.15 8.21
C THR A 68 -8.40 -5.11 7.99
N GLY A 69 -9.29 -5.34 7.02
CA GLY A 69 -10.46 -4.48 6.82
C GLY A 69 -11.53 -4.56 7.92
N GLN A 70 -11.40 -5.51 8.86
CA GLN A 70 -12.42 -5.74 9.89
C GLN A 70 -12.62 -4.50 10.78
N GLY A 71 -13.88 -4.05 10.90
CA GLY A 71 -14.24 -2.87 11.68
C GLY A 71 -14.02 -1.52 10.96
N CYS A 72 -13.53 -1.52 9.72
CA CYS A 72 -13.40 -0.31 8.92
C CYS A 72 -14.71 -0.04 8.14
N GLY A 73 -15.47 0.96 8.58
CA GLY A 73 -16.68 1.44 7.87
C GLY A 73 -16.41 2.60 6.90
N MET A 74 -15.15 2.96 6.68
CA MET A 74 -14.78 4.09 5.84
C MET A 74 -14.61 3.66 4.38
N PHE A 75 -15.12 4.48 3.47
CA PHE A 75 -14.88 4.37 2.04
C PHE A 75 -14.13 5.60 1.52
N PHE A 76 -13.41 5.43 0.42
CA PHE A 76 -12.71 6.51 -0.28
C PHE A 76 -12.87 6.36 -1.79
N GLY A 77 -12.44 7.39 -2.53
CA GLY A 77 -12.35 7.39 -3.98
C GLY A 77 -12.51 8.80 -4.54
N THR A 78 -11.92 9.05 -5.70
CA THR A 78 -11.87 10.40 -6.29
C THR A 78 -13.23 10.87 -6.80
N CYS A 79 -13.97 9.97 -7.46
CA CYS A 79 -15.27 10.29 -8.07
C CYS A 79 -16.44 9.70 -7.27
N LEU A 80 -16.25 8.49 -6.73
CA LEU A 80 -17.24 7.77 -5.95
C LEU A 80 -16.56 7.21 -4.70
N TRP A 81 -17.24 7.29 -3.55
CA TRP A 81 -16.73 6.80 -2.27
C TRP A 81 -17.19 5.36 -2.03
N ASP A 82 -16.64 4.44 -2.81
CA ASP A 82 -17.02 3.02 -2.80
C ASP A 82 -15.85 2.06 -2.55
N GLN A 83 -14.62 2.59 -2.44
CA GLN A 83 -13.43 1.77 -2.22
C GLN A 83 -13.13 1.65 -0.73
N PRO A 84 -13.11 0.43 -0.16
CA PRO A 84 -12.63 0.24 1.20
C PRO A 84 -11.10 0.29 1.25
N PRO A 85 -10.46 0.85 2.29
CA PRO A 85 -8.99 0.87 2.42
C PRO A 85 -8.34 -0.52 2.33
N LEU A 86 -9.01 -1.52 2.91
CA LEU A 86 -8.70 -2.94 2.83
C LEU A 86 -10.02 -3.68 2.57
N ALA A 87 -9.99 -4.73 1.75
CA ALA A 87 -11.16 -5.50 1.37
C ALA A 87 -11.91 -6.02 2.60
N VAL A 88 -13.22 -5.75 2.62
CA VAL A 88 -14.18 -6.26 3.62
C VAL A 88 -15.19 -7.14 2.90
N ASP A 89 -15.48 -8.31 3.45
CA ASP A 89 -16.38 -9.36 2.96
C ASP A 89 -15.99 -10.02 1.63
N LYS A 90 -15.45 -9.26 0.68
CA LYS A 90 -15.06 -9.71 -0.65
C LYS A 90 -13.99 -8.83 -1.27
N VAL A 91 -13.24 -9.44 -2.18
CA VAL A 91 -12.34 -8.82 -3.15
C VAL A 91 -13.09 -8.67 -4.47
N ARG A 92 -12.98 -7.51 -5.11
CA ARG A 92 -13.62 -7.06 -6.35
C ARG A 92 -12.64 -6.98 -7.54
N HIS A 93 -11.33 -6.96 -7.29
CA HIS A 93 -10.33 -7.02 -8.35
C HIS A 93 -9.02 -7.68 -7.89
N ALA A 94 -8.24 -8.19 -8.86
CA ALA A 94 -6.90 -8.67 -8.57
C ALA A 94 -6.02 -7.49 -8.13
N GLY A 95 -5.26 -7.68 -7.05
CA GLY A 95 -4.43 -6.63 -6.45
C GLY A 95 -5.11 -5.80 -5.36
N GLU A 96 -6.40 -6.03 -5.06
CA GLU A 96 -7.09 -5.30 -3.98
C GLU A 96 -6.37 -5.56 -2.64
N PRO A 97 -6.09 -4.52 -1.84
CA PRO A 97 -5.52 -4.68 -0.50
C PRO A 97 -6.41 -5.52 0.42
N VAL A 98 -5.85 -6.46 1.18
CA VAL A 98 -6.61 -7.35 2.08
C VAL A 98 -6.14 -7.21 3.52
N ALA A 99 -4.83 -7.13 3.72
CA ALA A 99 -4.22 -6.93 5.04
C ALA A 99 -2.92 -6.13 4.91
N VAL A 100 -2.46 -5.55 6.02
CA VAL A 100 -1.18 -4.81 6.10
C VAL A 100 -0.40 -5.32 7.30
N VAL A 101 0.87 -5.62 7.09
CA VAL A 101 1.85 -5.90 8.14
C VAL A 101 2.68 -4.66 8.40
N LEU A 102 2.86 -4.31 9.68
CA LEU A 102 3.74 -3.26 10.16
C LEU A 102 4.86 -3.90 10.99
N ALA A 103 6.12 -3.75 10.55
CA ALA A 103 7.28 -4.33 11.24
C ALA A 103 8.47 -3.36 11.32
N GLU A 104 9.45 -3.66 12.16
CA GLU A 104 10.65 -2.82 12.35
C GLU A 104 11.47 -2.68 11.07
N THR A 105 11.55 -3.75 10.25
CA THR A 105 12.27 -3.74 8.96
C THR A 105 11.38 -4.18 7.80
N GLY A 106 11.73 -3.74 6.59
CA GLY A 106 11.05 -4.17 5.36
C GLY A 106 11.11 -5.68 5.13
N ASN A 107 12.20 -6.33 5.54
CA ASN A 107 12.38 -7.78 5.40
C ASN A 107 11.49 -8.56 6.38
N GLN A 108 11.38 -8.11 7.63
CA GLN A 108 10.45 -8.70 8.61
C GLN A 108 9.01 -8.55 8.13
N ALA A 109 8.62 -7.36 7.65
CA ALA A 109 7.28 -7.12 7.11
C ALA A 109 6.99 -8.05 5.91
N ALA A 110 7.97 -8.23 5.01
CA ALA A 110 7.82 -9.10 3.85
C ALA A 110 7.77 -10.60 4.22
N ALA A 111 8.51 -11.03 5.23
CA ALA A 111 8.47 -12.39 5.73
C ALA A 111 7.11 -12.69 6.40
N ALA A 112 6.67 -11.82 7.31
CA ALA A 112 5.40 -11.98 8.00
C ALA A 112 4.17 -11.90 7.07
N LEU A 113 4.27 -11.15 5.97
CA LEU A 113 3.20 -11.12 4.96
C LEU A 113 2.87 -12.51 4.40
N LYS A 114 3.87 -13.40 4.30
CA LYS A 114 3.71 -14.76 3.75
C LYS A 114 3.01 -15.72 4.72
N GLU A 115 3.01 -15.38 6.01
CA GLU A 115 2.39 -16.20 7.06
C GLU A 115 0.92 -15.84 7.29
N ILE A 116 0.38 -14.82 6.60
CA ILE A 116 -1.06 -14.52 6.62
C ILE A 116 -1.78 -15.50 5.70
N ALA A 117 -2.72 -16.27 6.25
CA ALA A 117 -3.56 -17.17 5.48
C ALA A 117 -4.92 -16.51 5.21
N VAL A 118 -5.35 -16.48 3.95
CA VAL A 118 -6.66 -15.96 3.55
C VAL A 118 -7.41 -17.02 2.77
N GLU A 119 -8.62 -17.33 3.23
CA GLU A 119 -9.50 -18.27 2.56
C GLU A 119 -10.51 -17.52 1.68
N TYR A 120 -10.55 -17.89 0.40
CA TYR A 120 -11.41 -17.26 -0.59
C TYR A 120 -12.43 -18.23 -1.17
N LYS A 121 -13.67 -17.77 -1.31
CA LYS A 121 -14.67 -18.39 -2.19
C LYS A 121 -14.77 -17.58 -3.47
N LYS A 122 -14.20 -18.11 -4.57
CA LYS A 122 -14.23 -17.45 -5.89
C LYS A 122 -15.67 -17.17 -6.33
N LEU A 123 -15.86 -16.00 -6.93
CA LEU A 123 -17.10 -15.56 -7.54
C LEU A 123 -16.90 -15.39 -9.06
N PRO A 124 -17.97 -15.46 -9.87
CA PRO A 124 -17.90 -15.03 -11.27
C PRO A 124 -17.39 -13.60 -11.35
N PHE A 125 -16.40 -13.35 -12.20
CA PHE A 125 -15.83 -12.02 -12.43
C PHE A 125 -16.21 -11.51 -13.83
N VAL A 126 -16.07 -10.20 -14.03
CA VAL A 126 -16.30 -9.51 -15.30
C VAL A 126 -14.96 -8.91 -15.75
N LEU A 127 -14.71 -8.90 -17.06
CA LEU A 127 -13.52 -8.31 -17.69
C LEU A 127 -13.83 -6.95 -18.29
#